data_AF-A0A956R4Y2-F1
#
_entry.id   AF-A0A956R4Y2-F1
#
_cell.length_a   1.000
_cell.length_b   1.000
_cell.length_c   1.000
_cell.angle_alpha   90.00
_cell.angle_beta   90.00
_cell.angle_gamma   90.00
#
_symmetry.space_group_name_H-M   'P 1'
#
loop_
_entity.id
_entity.type
_entity.pdbx_description
1 polymer ?
#
loop_
_entity_poly.entity_id
_entity_poly.type
_entity_poly.pdbx_seq_one_letter_code
_entity_poly.pdbx_strand_id
1 'polypeptide(L)'
;MSTLLRVAYDGTEFHGFARQAPGPAGPVRTVQGQLEQALEDLYRQPVRTRGASRTDAGVHAEGQLVAFEGPLPIPPHGVARGLEGRLPTDLAIVAAWEQAGL
;
A
#
# COMPACT_ATOMS: atom_id res chain seq x y z
N MET A 1 -11.80 -13.62 0.83
CA MET A 1 -11.34 -13.06 2.13
C MET A 1 -10.39 -11.91 1.82
N SER A 2 -10.47 -10.80 2.55
CA SER A 2 -9.63 -9.63 2.28
C SER A 2 -8.49 -9.56 3.29
N THR A 3 -7.31 -9.15 2.83
CA THR A 3 -6.20 -8.79 3.71
C THR A 3 -6.32 -7.31 4.06
N LEU A 4 -6.20 -6.98 5.35
CA LEU A 4 -6.08 -5.63 5.86
C LEU A 4 -4.65 -5.37 6.32
N LEU A 5 -4.06 -4.30 5.80
CA LEU A 5 -2.74 -3.81 6.21
C LEU A 5 -2.92 -2.54 7.05
N ARG A 6 -2.15 -2.43 8.14
CA ARG A 6 -1.84 -1.15 8.79
C ARG A 6 -0.50 -0.67 8.27
N VAL A 7 -0.48 0.47 7.59
CA VAL A 7 0.74 1.05 7.04
C VAL A 7 1.07 2.37 7.73
N ALA A 8 2.37 2.63 7.88
CA ALA A 8 2.90 3.91 8.33
C ALA A 8 3.79 4.49 7.23
N TYR A 9 3.78 5.81 7.08
CA TYR A 9 4.62 6.49 6.10
C TYR A 9 5.00 7.90 6.52
N ASP A 10 6.22 8.27 6.13
CA ASP A 10 6.65 9.65 6.09
C ASP A 10 6.19 10.26 4.75
N GLY A 11 5.23 11.19 4.83
CA GLY A 11 4.58 11.78 3.67
C GLY A 11 5.40 12.80 2.89
N THR A 12 6.57 13.24 3.39
CA THR A 12 7.30 14.40 2.83
C THR A 12 7.53 14.30 1.32
N GLU A 13 7.94 13.13 0.83
CA GLU A 13 8.26 12.89 -0.58
C GLU A 13 7.10 12.22 -1.36
N PHE A 14 5.89 12.18 -0.77
CA PHE A 14 4.69 11.65 -1.40
C PHE A 14 3.72 12.75 -1.80
N HIS A 15 3.16 12.64 -3.00
CA HIS A 15 2.10 13.51 -3.53
C HIS A 15 0.71 13.09 -3.02
N GLY A 16 0.66 12.65 -1.76
CA GLY A 16 -0.52 12.17 -1.07
C GLY A 16 -0.70 10.66 -1.13
N PHE A 17 -1.78 10.20 -0.52
CA PHE A 17 -2.07 8.77 -0.43
C PHE A 17 -2.50 8.20 -1.79
N ALA A 18 -3.52 8.79 -2.40
CA ALA A 18 -4.24 8.18 -3.52
C ALA A 18 -3.39 8.12 -4.80
N ARG A 19 -3.47 7.01 -5.54
CA ARG A 19 -2.82 6.86 -6.84
C ARG A 19 -3.33 7.92 -7.82
N GLN A 20 -2.43 8.53 -8.57
CA GLN A 20 -2.74 9.56 -9.57
C GLN A 20 -2.29 9.11 -10.96
N ALA A 21 -2.85 9.73 -12.00
CA ALA A 21 -2.36 9.54 -13.36
C ALA A 21 -0.94 10.13 -13.49
N PRO A 22 -0.09 9.61 -14.41
CA PRO A 22 1.20 10.22 -14.69
C PRO A 22 1.07 11.70 -15.06
N GLY A 23 1.97 12.51 -14.53
CA GLY A 23 2.10 13.93 -14.89
C GLY A 23 3.04 14.15 -16.07
N PRO A 24 3.33 15.42 -16.41
CA PRO A 24 4.23 15.77 -17.52
C PRO A 24 5.66 15.21 -17.36
N ALA A 25 6.09 14.99 -16.12
CA ALA A 25 7.41 14.46 -15.78
C ALA A 25 7.42 12.93 -15.54
N GLY A 26 6.30 12.24 -15.78
CA GLY A 26 6.18 10.79 -15.58
C GLY A 26 5.33 10.39 -14.36
N PRO A 27 5.53 9.17 -13.82
CA PRO A 27 4.74 8.66 -12.70
C PRO A 27 4.79 9.57 -11.47
N VAL A 28 3.65 9.74 -10.81
CA VAL A 28 3.54 10.52 -9.58
C VAL A 28 3.71 9.58 -8.38
N ARG A 29 4.68 9.89 -7.52
CA ARG A 29 4.97 9.11 -6.32
C ARG A 29 3.89 9.31 -5.27
N THR A 30 3.13 8.26 -4.99
CA THR A 30 1.99 8.23 -4.05
C THR A 30 2.08 6.99 -3.18
N VAL A 31 1.54 7.04 -1.96
CA VAL A 31 1.60 5.88 -1.04
C VAL A 31 0.87 4.67 -1.62
N GLN A 32 -0.34 4.86 -2.13
CA GLN A 32 -1.14 3.81 -2.77
C GLN A 32 -0.42 3.24 -3.99
N GLY A 33 0.24 4.08 -4.80
CA GLY A 33 1.01 3.64 -5.96
C GLY A 33 2.16 2.72 -5.57
N GLN A 34 2.98 3.12 -4.59
CA GLN A 34 4.11 2.31 -4.12
C GLN A 34 3.64 0.99 -3.49
N LEU A 35 2.56 1.03 -2.72
CA LEU A 35 2.00 -0.18 -2.10
C LEU A 35 1.45 -1.15 -3.15
N GLU A 36 0.73 -0.66 -4.15
CA GLU A 36 0.23 -1.48 -5.26
C GLU A 36 1.36 -2.07 -6.10
N GLN A 37 2.42 -1.31 -6.36
CA GLN A 37 3.61 -1.83 -7.04
C GLN A 37 4.29 -2.96 -6.25
N ALA A 38 4.48 -2.77 -4.95
CA ALA A 38 5.09 -3.79 -4.09
C ALA A 38 4.21 -5.06 -3.98
N LEU A 39 2.88 -4.90 -3.97
CA LEU A 39 1.93 -6.01 -4.04
C LEU A 39 2.00 -6.72 -5.40
N GLU A 40 2.09 -5.98 -6.51
CA GLU A 40 2.26 -6.55 -7.84
C GLU A 40 3.56 -7.34 -7.95
N ASP A 41 4.66 -6.84 -7.39
CA ASP A 41 5.94 -7.54 -7.33
C ASP A 41 5.89 -8.81 -6.47
N LEU A 42 5.06 -8.82 -5.42
CA LEU A 42 4.83 -9.98 -4.57
C LEU A 42 3.99 -11.04 -5.28
N TYR A 43 2.87 -10.64 -5.87
CA TYR A 43 1.89 -11.54 -6.48
C TYR A 43 2.13 -11.86 -7.95
N ARG A 44 3.04 -11.13 -8.60
CA ARG A 44 3.31 -11.17 -10.05
C ARG A 44 2.07 -10.87 -10.91
N GLN A 45 1.12 -10.14 -10.33
CA GLN A 45 -0.14 -9.74 -10.96
C GLN A 45 -0.60 -8.42 -10.35
N PRO A 46 -1.31 -7.55 -11.10
CA PRO A 46 -1.79 -6.28 -10.57
C PRO A 46 -2.73 -6.48 -9.38
N VAL A 47 -2.50 -5.73 -8.30
CA VAL A 47 -3.36 -5.71 -7.11
C VAL A 47 -3.86 -4.29 -6.89
N ARG A 48 -5.17 -4.13 -6.71
CA ARG A 48 -5.78 -2.86 -6.34
C ARG A 48 -6.06 -2.80 -4.85
N THR A 49 -5.82 -1.63 -4.28
CA THR A 49 -6.01 -1.39 -2.85
C THR A 49 -7.09 -0.34 -2.59
N ARG A 50 -7.67 -0.38 -1.38
CA ARG A 50 -8.63 0.59 -0.87
C ARG A 50 -8.13 1.11 0.47
N GLY A 51 -7.76 2.39 0.54
CA GLY A 51 -7.40 3.05 1.80
C GLY A 51 -8.65 3.44 2.60
N ALA A 52 -8.54 3.45 3.92
CA ALA A 52 -9.62 3.91 4.81
C ALA A 52 -9.83 5.43 4.73
N SER A 53 -8.78 6.19 4.42
CA SER A 53 -8.86 7.62 4.14
C SER A 53 -7.87 8.04 3.05
N ARG A 54 -8.02 9.28 2.57
CA ARG A 54 -7.01 9.94 1.74
C ARG A 54 -6.21 10.91 2.61
N THR A 55 -4.93 11.08 2.29
CA THR A 55 -4.11 12.17 2.81
C THR A 55 -3.57 13.00 1.66
N ASP A 56 -3.43 14.30 1.88
CA ASP A 56 -2.85 15.23 0.91
C ASP A 56 -1.31 15.08 0.85
N ALA A 57 -0.68 15.74 -0.12
CA ALA A 57 0.77 15.73 -0.29
C ALA A 57 1.49 16.21 0.97
N GLY A 58 2.59 15.55 1.33
CA GLY A 58 3.37 15.88 2.54
C GLY A 58 2.80 15.36 3.86
N VAL A 59 1.54 14.89 3.90
CA VAL A 59 0.92 14.42 5.16
C VAL A 59 1.43 13.02 5.52
N HIS A 60 1.83 12.82 6.77
CA HIS A 60 2.30 11.55 7.33
C HIS A 60 1.15 10.71 7.92
N ALA A 61 1.40 9.42 8.13
CA ALA A 61 0.49 8.56 8.89
C ALA A 61 1.24 7.49 9.69
N GLU A 62 0.77 7.19 10.90
CA GLU A 62 1.30 6.10 11.74
C GLU A 62 0.51 4.79 11.59
N GLY A 63 -0.67 4.83 10.95
CA GLY A 63 -1.58 3.69 10.93
C GLY A 63 -2.72 3.80 9.92
N GLN A 64 -2.43 4.23 8.70
CA GLN A 64 -3.41 4.18 7.61
C GLN A 64 -3.80 2.72 7.35
N LEU A 65 -5.10 2.46 7.24
CA LEU A 65 -5.61 1.13 6.96
C LEU A 65 -5.81 0.96 5.46
N VAL A 66 -5.34 -0.16 4.91
CA VAL A 66 -5.42 -0.46 3.48
C VAL A 66 -5.88 -1.89 3.26
N ALA A 67 -7.05 -2.04 2.64
CA ALA A 67 -7.64 -3.33 2.30
C ALA A 67 -7.33 -3.70 0.84
N PHE A 68 -7.11 -4.99 0.58
CA PHE A 68 -7.04 -5.53 -0.77
C PHE A 68 -7.47 -7.00 -0.83
N GLU A 69 -7.63 -7.48 -2.06
CA GLU A 69 -7.84 -8.89 -2.37
C GLU A 69 -6.68 -9.38 -3.24
N GLY A 70 -5.94 -10.35 -2.73
CA GLY A 70 -4.82 -10.95 -3.44
C GLY A 70 -5.29 -12.04 -4.41
N PRO A 71 -4.65 -12.20 -5.58
CA PRO A 71 -4.99 -13.24 -6.56
C PRO A 71 -4.59 -14.65 -6.10
N LEU A 72 -3.72 -14.76 -5.09
CA LEU A 72 -3.26 -16.02 -4.50
C LEU A 72 -3.43 -15.98 -2.98
N PRO A 73 -3.67 -17.13 -2.33
CA PRO A 73 -3.84 -17.21 -0.89
C PRO A 73 -2.47 -17.14 -0.19
N ILE A 74 -1.94 -15.92 -0.01
CA ILE A 74 -0.82 -15.66 0.89
C ILE A 74 -1.41 -15.22 2.23
N PRO A 75 -1.07 -15.88 3.35
CA PRO A 75 -1.58 -15.47 4.66
C PRO A 75 -1.07 -14.05 5.00
N PRO A 76 -1.83 -13.24 5.77
CA PRO A 76 -1.49 -11.84 6.03
C PRO A 76 -0.06 -11.60 6.54
N HIS A 77 0.44 -12.47 7.43
CA HIS A 77 1.82 -12.39 7.91
C HIS A 77 2.85 -12.60 6.78
N GLY A 78 2.55 -13.49 5.82
CA GLY A 78 3.37 -13.73 4.64
C GLY A 78 3.36 -12.52 3.70
N VAL A 79 2.21 -11.84 3.57
CA VAL A 79 2.12 -10.57 2.84
C VAL A 79 3.02 -9.52 3.48
N ALA A 80 2.90 -9.29 4.79
CA ALA A 80 3.72 -8.31 5.50
C ALA A 80 5.22 -8.56 5.29
N ARG A 81 5.67 -9.81 5.51
CA ARG A 81 7.07 -10.22 5.30
C ARG A 81 7.52 -10.08 3.85
N GLY A 82 6.64 -10.37 2.90
CA GLY A 82 6.90 -10.18 1.48
C GLY A 82 7.10 -8.70 1.11
N LEU A 83 6.36 -7.79 1.74
CA LEU A 83 6.43 -6.36 1.44
C LEU A 83 7.61 -5.64 2.09
N GLU A 84 8.11 -6.10 3.26
CA GLU A 84 9.23 -5.47 3.99
C GLU A 84 10.46 -5.16 3.10
N GLY A 85 10.79 -6.03 2.14
CA GLY A 85 11.92 -5.85 1.22
C GLY A 85 11.59 -5.19 -0.13
N ARG A 86 10.33 -4.79 -0.35
CA ARG A 86 9.83 -4.24 -1.63
C ARG A 86 9.37 -2.79 -1.51
N LEU A 87 9.19 -2.29 -0.29
CA LEU A 87 8.75 -0.92 -0.02
C LEU A 87 9.95 0.02 0.09
N PRO A 88 9.78 1.31 -0.27
CA PRO A 88 10.78 2.32 0.03
C PRO A 88 10.88 2.55 1.55
N THR A 89 11.98 3.14 2.01
CA THR A 89 12.29 3.31 3.44
C THR A 89 11.31 4.20 4.21
N ASP A 90 10.54 5.04 3.49
CA ASP A 90 9.54 5.97 4.03
C ASP A 90 8.12 5.38 4.02
N LEU A 91 7.94 4.08 3.75
CA LEU A 91 6.67 3.36 3.82
C LEU A 91 6.86 1.97 4.43
N ALA A 92 6.18 1.70 5.54
CA ALA A 92 6.31 0.46 6.29
C ALA A 92 4.97 -0.26 6.50
N ILE A 93 5.01 -1.59 6.51
CA ILE A 93 3.91 -2.42 7.02
C ILE A 93 4.07 -2.54 8.53
N VAL A 94 3.06 -2.11 9.28
CA VAL A 94 3.05 -2.16 10.74
C VAL A 94 2.35 -3.42 11.24
N ALA A 95 1.28 -3.83 10.57
CA ALA A 95 0.54 -5.05 10.90
C ALA A 95 -0.28 -5.52 9.70
N ALA A 96 -0.65 -6.80 9.70
CA ALA A 96 -1.49 -7.41 8.69
C ALA A 96 -2.40 -8.47 9.31
N TRP A 97 -3.67 -8.49 8.92
CA TRP A 97 -4.64 -9.50 9.37
C TRP A 97 -5.70 -9.77 8.31
N GLU A 98 -6.42 -10.88 8.48
CA GLU A 98 -7.53 -11.25 7.62
C GLU A 98 -8.80 -10.57 8.13
N GLN A 99 -9.63 -10.09 7.20
CA GLN A 99 -10.95 -9.54 7.50
C GLN A 99 -12.01 -10.15 6.57
N ALA A 100 -13.26 -10.19 7.07
CA ALA A 100 -14.41 -10.44 6.22
C ALA A 100 -14.48 -9.35 5.14
N GLY A 101 -14.84 -9.74 3.91
CA GLY A 101 -14.98 -8.77 2.81
C GLY A 101 -16.05 -7.72 3.13
N LEU A 102 -15.81 -6.48 2.72
CA LEU A 102 -16.79 -5.40 2.71
C LEU A 102 -17.79 -5.59 1.55
#